data_AF-W9XMI9-F1
#
_entry.id   AF-W9XMI9-F1
#
_cell.length_a   1.000
_cell.length_b   1.000
_cell.length_c   1.000
_cell.angle_alpha   90.00
_cell.angle_beta   90.00
_cell.angle_gamma   90.00
#
_symmetry.space_group_name_H-M   'P 1'
#
loop_
_entity.id
_entity.type
_entity.pdbx_description
1 polymer ?
#
loop_
_entity_poly.entity_id
_entity_poly.type
_entity_poly.pdbx_seq_one_letter_code
_entity_poly.pdbx_strand_id
1 'polypeptide(L)'
;MTLSAKAEQSLTHRPNSYVPGKTLARLFNLDFHAHPDRVNHATHWGQGMLAAGVRGAMAYYGVVGPFASYLFMGVRLLIDQTLENWMGVGALPWTWPVNEQIIDLLHKAVFAAVTGHVADRIILGEALNA
;
A
#
# COMPACT_ATOMS: atom_id res chain seq x y z
N MET A 1 -0.15 4.32 -9.83
CA MET A 1 -1.44 4.65 -9.21
C MET A 1 -2.38 3.49 -9.38
N THR A 2 -3.17 3.20 -8.35
CA THR A 2 -4.17 2.12 -8.33
C THR A 2 -5.57 2.67 -8.64
N LEU A 3 -6.53 1.78 -8.89
CA LEU A 3 -7.94 2.14 -9.14
C LEU A 3 -8.55 2.95 -7.98
N SER A 4 -8.26 2.57 -6.73
CA SER A 4 -8.73 3.27 -5.53
C SER A 4 -8.24 4.72 -5.48
N ALA A 5 -6.97 4.94 -5.80
CA ALA A 5 -6.39 6.29 -5.87
C ALA A 5 -7.06 7.13 -6.97
N LYS A 6 -7.36 6.54 -8.13
CA LYS A 6 -8.05 7.26 -9.20
C LYS A 6 -9.49 7.61 -8.84
N ALA A 7 -10.19 6.71 -8.14
CA ALA A 7 -11.53 6.98 -7.64
C ALA A 7 -11.52 8.12 -6.60
N GLU A 8 -10.61 8.08 -5.61
CA GLU A 8 -10.47 9.14 -4.61
C GLU A 8 -10.15 10.49 -5.26
N GLN A 9 -9.17 10.54 -6.15
CA GLN A 9 -8.77 11.76 -6.86
C GLN A 9 -9.91 12.37 -7.69
N SER A 10 -10.82 11.56 -8.22
CA SER A 10 -11.99 12.07 -8.95
C SER A 10 -12.97 12.83 -8.05
N LEU A 11 -12.95 12.57 -6.75
CA LEU A 11 -13.78 13.23 -5.75
C LEU A 11 -13.05 14.41 -5.11
N THR A 12 -11.79 14.21 -4.72
CA THR A 12 -11.00 15.19 -3.96
C THR A 12 -10.25 16.18 -4.84
N HIS A 13 -10.12 15.90 -6.14
CA HIS A 13 -9.34 16.68 -7.10
C HIS A 13 -7.85 16.79 -6.72
N ARG A 14 -7.36 15.94 -5.83
CA ARG A 14 -5.95 15.92 -5.39
C ARG A 14 -5.04 15.42 -6.53
N PRO A 15 -3.85 16.02 -6.73
CA PRO A 15 -2.88 15.49 -7.68
C PRO A 15 -2.32 14.11 -7.23
N ASN A 16 -1.65 13.42 -8.16
CA ASN A 16 -0.90 12.20 -7.83
C ASN A 16 0.19 12.49 -6.78
N SER A 17 0.32 11.60 -5.80
CA SER A 17 1.56 11.53 -5.01
C SER A 17 2.64 10.85 -5.83
N TYR A 18 3.82 11.48 -5.89
CA TYR A 18 5.01 10.92 -6.53
C TYR A 18 6.08 10.49 -5.52
N VAL A 19 5.79 10.57 -4.22
CA VAL A 19 6.71 10.11 -3.15
C VAL A 19 7.10 8.64 -3.38
N PRO A 20 6.18 7.69 -3.64
CA PRO A 20 6.55 6.29 -3.88
C PRO A 20 7.44 6.12 -5.12
N GLY A 21 7.13 6.81 -6.23
CA GLY A 21 7.95 6.80 -7.44
C GLY A 21 9.37 7.33 -7.21
N LYS A 22 9.50 8.44 -6.48
CA LYS A 22 10.81 9.01 -6.11
C LYS A 22 11.60 8.07 -5.19
N THR A 23 10.93 7.38 -4.27
CA THR A 23 11.55 6.36 -3.41
C THR A 23 12.14 5.22 -4.23
N LEU A 24 11.37 4.66 -5.18
CA LEU A 24 11.86 3.62 -6.07
C LEU A 24 13.01 4.11 -6.96
N ALA A 25 12.90 5.33 -7.48
CA ALA A 25 13.95 5.93 -8.29
C ALA A 25 15.27 6.06 -7.50
N ARG A 26 15.22 6.51 -6.24
CA ARG A 26 16.42 6.55 -5.39
C ARG A 26 16.94 5.14 -5.06
N LEU A 27 16.05 4.19 -4.78
CA LEU A 27 16.43 2.82 -4.41
C LEU A 27 17.17 2.09 -5.54
N PHE A 28 16.75 2.32 -6.78
CA PHE A 28 17.31 1.65 -7.97
C PHE A 28 18.17 2.57 -8.84
N ASN A 29 18.50 3.77 -8.37
CA ASN A 29 19.27 4.78 -9.10
C ASN A 29 18.71 5.07 -10.52
N LEU A 30 17.39 5.26 -10.60
CA LEU A 30 16.67 5.56 -11.84
C LEU A 30 16.51 7.08 -12.03
N ASP A 31 16.47 7.52 -13.29
CA ASP A 31 16.02 8.87 -13.61
C ASP A 31 14.48 8.97 -13.47
N PHE A 32 14.03 9.56 -12.37
CA PHE A 32 12.62 9.81 -12.13
C PHE A 32 11.99 10.77 -13.14
N HIS A 33 12.76 11.74 -13.67
CA HIS A 33 12.24 12.79 -14.53
C HIS A 33 11.97 12.29 -15.95
N ALA A 34 12.70 11.28 -16.42
CA ALA A 34 12.45 10.65 -17.70
C ALA A 34 11.04 10.02 -17.77
N HIS A 35 10.61 9.33 -16.71
CA HIS A 35 9.36 8.54 -16.72
C HIS A 35 8.61 8.54 -15.36
N PRO A 36 8.16 9.71 -14.85
CA PRO A 36 7.65 9.84 -13.49
C PRO A 36 6.44 8.93 -13.20
N ASP A 37 5.46 8.89 -14.11
CA ASP A 37 4.26 8.05 -13.94
C ASP A 37 4.57 6.56 -13.99
N ARG A 38 5.47 6.13 -14.89
CA ARG A 38 5.83 4.71 -15.02
C ARG A 38 6.55 4.22 -13.78
N VAL A 39 7.53 4.98 -13.29
CA VAL A 39 8.27 4.64 -12.07
C VAL A 39 7.31 4.61 -10.88
N ASN A 40 6.41 5.59 -10.77
CA ASN A 40 5.42 5.63 -9.71
C ASN A 40 4.44 4.44 -9.77
N HIS A 41 3.99 4.06 -10.96
CA HIS A 41 3.18 2.87 -11.18
C HIS A 41 3.92 1.60 -10.78
N ALA A 42 5.18 1.46 -11.19
CA ALA A 42 6.02 0.33 -10.85
C ALA A 42 6.15 0.16 -9.33
N THR A 43 6.35 1.26 -8.58
CA THR A 43 6.38 1.20 -7.11
C THR A 43 5.08 0.67 -6.54
N HIS A 44 3.93 1.22 -6.97
CA HIS A 44 2.64 0.82 -6.43
C HIS A 44 2.32 -0.66 -6.69
N TRP A 45 2.62 -1.15 -7.88
CA TRP A 45 2.43 -2.57 -8.21
C TRP A 45 3.43 -3.45 -7.47
N GLY A 46 4.72 -3.10 -7.48
CA GLY A 46 5.77 -3.87 -6.83
C GLY A 46 5.56 -3.99 -5.32
N GLN A 47 5.37 -2.87 -4.62
CA GLN A 47 5.05 -2.88 -3.19
C GLN A 47 3.73 -3.58 -2.90
N GLY A 48 2.71 -3.41 -3.77
CA GLY A 48 1.43 -4.10 -3.64
C GLY A 48 1.58 -5.62 -3.69
N MET A 49 2.30 -6.14 -4.68
CA MET A 49 2.58 -7.57 -4.83
C MET A 49 3.36 -8.14 -3.64
N LEU A 50 4.43 -7.44 -3.23
CA LEU A 50 5.26 -7.87 -2.09
C LEU A 50 4.48 -7.87 -0.78
N ALA A 51 3.70 -6.80 -0.52
CA ALA A 51 2.86 -6.73 0.67
C ALA A 51 1.76 -7.80 0.63
N ALA A 52 1.15 -8.07 -0.53
CA ALA A 52 0.18 -9.15 -0.67
C ALA A 52 0.80 -10.53 -0.39
N GLY A 53 2.06 -10.76 -0.77
CA GLY A 53 2.81 -11.95 -0.38
C GLY A 53 2.93 -12.10 1.13
N VAL A 54 3.23 -11.02 1.85
CA VAL A 54 3.25 -11.01 3.33
C VAL A 54 1.87 -11.35 3.89
N ARG A 55 0.79 -10.78 3.34
CA ARG A 55 -0.58 -11.11 3.78
C ARG A 55 -0.96 -12.56 3.51
N GLY A 56 -0.50 -13.13 2.39
CA GLY A 56 -0.66 -14.54 2.07
C GLY A 56 0.07 -15.44 3.07
N ALA A 57 1.30 -15.09 3.44
CA ALA A 57 2.03 -15.80 4.49
C ALA A 57 1.31 -15.72 5.85
N MET A 58 0.78 -14.55 6.22
CA MET A 58 -0.06 -14.41 7.41
C MET A 58 -1.24 -15.38 7.40
N ALA A 59 -1.98 -15.45 6.28
CA ALA A 59 -3.11 -16.37 6.14
C ALA A 59 -2.66 -17.84 6.26
N TYR A 60 -1.57 -18.20 5.59
CA TYR A 60 -1.00 -19.56 5.60
C TYR A 60 -0.65 -20.03 7.01
N TYR A 61 -0.14 -19.14 7.86
CA TYR A 61 0.17 -19.43 9.27
C TYR A 61 -1.01 -19.20 10.23
N GLY A 62 -2.24 -19.09 9.73
CA GLY A 62 -3.45 -19.00 10.54
C GLY A 62 -3.80 -17.61 11.06
N VAL A 63 -3.09 -16.56 10.64
CA VAL A 63 -3.41 -15.17 10.96
C VAL A 63 -4.40 -14.64 9.92
N VAL A 64 -5.68 -14.90 10.19
CA VAL A 64 -6.80 -14.69 9.25
C VAL A 64 -7.90 -13.78 9.81
N GLY A 65 -8.79 -13.33 8.96
CA GLY A 65 -9.98 -12.56 9.32
C GLY A 65 -9.78 -11.04 9.39
N PRO A 66 -10.80 -10.32 9.89
CA PRO A 66 -10.80 -8.85 9.92
C PRO A 66 -9.67 -8.26 10.77
N PHE A 67 -9.38 -8.87 11.93
CA PHE A 67 -8.30 -8.41 12.80
C PHE A 67 -6.92 -8.62 12.17
N ALA A 68 -6.70 -9.75 11.48
CA ALA A 68 -5.47 -9.97 10.70
C ALA A 68 -5.30 -8.91 9.60
N SER A 69 -6.39 -8.51 8.95
CA SER A 69 -6.39 -7.46 7.94
C SER A 69 -6.07 -6.08 8.54
N TYR A 70 -6.55 -5.79 9.75
CA TYR A 70 -6.14 -4.59 10.50
C TYR A 70 -4.65 -4.59 10.86
N LEU A 71 -4.11 -5.71 11.35
CA LEU A 71 -2.66 -5.84 11.61
C LEU A 71 -1.85 -5.66 10.32
N PHE A 72 -2.31 -6.25 9.22
CA PHE A 72 -1.67 -6.12 7.92
C PHE A 72 -1.71 -4.69 7.37
N MET A 73 -2.76 -3.92 7.62
CA MET A 73 -2.78 -2.48 7.32
C MET A 73 -1.61 -1.76 8.02
N GLY A 74 -1.33 -2.11 9.28
CA GLY A 74 -0.16 -1.61 10.02
C GLY A 74 1.16 -2.00 9.34
N VAL A 75 1.31 -3.25 8.90
CA VAL A 75 2.48 -3.69 8.12
C VAL A 75 2.63 -2.89 6.82
N ARG A 76 1.52 -2.66 6.11
CA ARG A 76 1.51 -1.87 4.87
C ARG A 76 1.93 -0.43 5.12
N LEU A 77 1.50 0.19 6.23
CA LEU A 77 1.98 1.51 6.67
C LEU A 77 3.48 1.51 6.89
N LEU A 78 3.99 0.54 7.66
CA LEU A 78 5.41 0.46 7.98
C LEU A 78 6.29 0.30 6.74
N ILE A 79 5.87 -0.50 5.75
CA ILE A 79 6.62 -0.65 4.49
C ILE A 79 6.86 0.71 3.81
N ASP A 80 5.81 1.54 3.69
CA ASP A 80 5.96 2.87 3.07
C ASP A 80 6.84 3.76 3.94
N GLN A 81 6.54 3.85 5.23
CA GLN A 81 7.25 4.75 6.12
C GLN A 81 8.73 4.39 6.25
N THR A 82 9.07 3.11 6.28
CA THR A 82 10.47 2.69 6.30
C THR A 82 11.17 3.05 5.00
N LEU A 83 10.61 2.70 3.84
CA LEU A 83 11.28 2.93 2.56
C LEU A 83 11.37 4.43 2.22
N GLU A 84 10.27 5.18 2.36
CA GLU A 84 10.23 6.59 1.98
C GLU A 84 11.12 7.45 2.88
N ASN A 85 11.12 7.20 4.20
CA ASN A 85 11.98 7.94 5.12
C ASN A 85 13.44 7.50 5.03
N TRP A 86 13.72 6.20 4.84
CA TRP A 86 15.11 5.74 4.65
C TRP A 86 15.72 6.34 3.38
N MET A 87 14.97 6.39 2.28
CA MET A 87 15.46 7.02 1.06
C MET A 87 15.46 8.56 1.15
N GLY A 88 15.05 9.17 2.26
CA GLY A 88 15.01 10.62 2.48
C GLY A 88 14.03 11.35 1.55
N VAL A 89 12.99 10.67 1.08
CA VAL A 89 11.96 11.21 0.18
C VAL A 89 10.69 11.57 0.94
N GLY A 90 10.37 10.80 1.99
CA GLY A 90 9.20 10.97 2.82
C GLY A 90 9.39 11.94 3.98
N ALA A 91 8.32 12.09 4.75
CA ALA A 91 8.33 12.72 6.06
C ALA A 91 7.47 11.87 7.00
N LEU A 92 7.64 12.04 8.31
CA LEU A 92 6.90 11.26 9.31
C LEU A 92 5.40 11.59 9.24
N PRO A 93 4.48 10.61 9.37
CA PRO A 93 3.05 10.82 9.08
C PRO A 93 2.40 11.94 9.90
N TRP A 94 2.82 12.11 11.15
CA TRP A 94 2.32 13.15 12.06
C TRP A 94 2.76 14.58 11.69
N THR A 95 3.62 14.72 10.68
CA THR A 95 4.01 16.03 10.11
C THR A 95 3.15 16.42 8.90
N TRP A 96 2.35 15.49 8.38
CA TRP A 96 1.51 15.72 7.20
C TRP A 96 0.20 16.42 7.57
N PRO A 97 -0.42 17.15 6.62
CA PRO A 97 -1.80 17.58 6.75
C PRO A 97 -2.74 16.42 7.10
N VAL A 98 -3.69 16.65 8.01
CA VAL A 98 -4.61 15.60 8.53
C VAL A 98 -5.39 14.91 7.42
N ASN A 99 -5.80 15.65 6.39
CA ASN A 99 -6.48 15.11 5.22
C ASN A 99 -5.61 14.09 4.46
N GLU A 100 -4.31 14.32 4.34
CA GLU A 100 -3.40 13.36 3.70
C GLU A 100 -3.22 12.09 4.54
N GLN A 101 -3.17 12.23 5.86
CA GLN A 101 -3.14 11.08 6.77
C GLN A 101 -4.40 10.23 6.63
N ILE A 102 -5.59 10.85 6.60
CA ILE A 102 -6.87 10.15 6.43
C ILE A 102 -6.90 9.41 5.09
N ILE A 103 -6.52 10.08 4.00
CA ILE A 103 -6.48 9.49 2.66
C ILE A 103 -5.53 8.30 2.63
N ASP A 104 -4.35 8.41 3.25
CA ASP A 104 -3.37 7.33 3.29
C ASP A 104 -3.87 6.10 4.06
N LEU A 105 -4.45 6.33 5.24
CA LEU A 105 -5.06 5.26 6.05
C LEU A 105 -6.21 4.58 5.31
N LEU A 106 -7.07 5.34 4.63
CA LEU A 106 -8.20 4.80 3.87
C LEU A 106 -7.73 3.89 2.74
N HIS A 107 -6.74 4.32 1.95
CA HIS A 107 -6.19 3.49 0.87
C HIS A 107 -5.59 2.19 1.40
N LYS A 108 -4.89 2.25 2.53
CA LYS A 108 -4.29 1.07 3.16
C LYS A 108 -5.33 0.16 3.80
N ALA A 109 -6.39 0.72 4.37
CA ALA A 109 -7.52 -0.05 4.87
C ALA A 109 -8.22 -0.81 3.74
N VAL A 110 -8.53 -0.15 2.62
CA VAL A 110 -9.13 -0.79 1.44
C VAL A 110 -8.22 -1.88 0.90
N PHE A 111 -6.93 -1.58 0.71
CA PHE A 111 -5.97 -2.56 0.23
C PHE A 111 -5.85 -3.77 1.16
N ALA A 112 -5.76 -3.54 2.48
CA ALA A 112 -5.65 -4.60 3.47
C ALA A 112 -6.91 -5.46 3.58
N ALA A 113 -8.10 -4.85 3.52
CA ALA A 113 -9.37 -5.56 3.54
C ALA A 113 -9.55 -6.45 2.31
N VAL A 114 -9.31 -5.91 1.11
CA VAL A 114 -9.45 -6.67 -0.14
C VAL A 114 -8.41 -7.78 -0.22
N THR A 115 -7.13 -7.46 0.03
CA THR A 115 -6.05 -8.46 -0.02
C THR A 115 -6.24 -9.53 1.04
N GLY A 116 -6.67 -9.15 2.24
CA GLY A 116 -6.95 -10.08 3.32
C GLY A 116 -8.11 -11.01 3.01
N HIS A 117 -9.21 -10.48 2.50
CA HIS A 117 -10.36 -11.29 2.07
C HIS A 117 -9.96 -12.31 1.00
N VAL A 118 -9.21 -11.87 -0.02
CA VAL A 118 -8.73 -12.76 -1.10
C VAL A 118 -7.76 -13.81 -0.55
N ALA A 119 -6.77 -13.41 0.26
CA ALA A 119 -5.79 -14.33 0.84
C ALA A 119 -6.47 -15.40 1.71
N ASP A 120 -7.38 -14.99 2.59
CA ASP A 120 -8.08 -15.91 3.47
C ASP A 120 -8.97 -16.87 2.68
N ARG A 121 -9.67 -16.40 1.63
CA ARG A 121 -10.47 -17.26 0.74
C ARG A 121 -9.61 -18.27 -0.02
N ILE A 122 -8.45 -17.87 -0.51
CA ILE A 122 -7.54 -18.77 -1.22
C ILE A 122 -6.97 -19.84 -0.29
N ILE A 123 -6.61 -19.48 0.94
CA ILE A 123 -5.96 -20.39 1.89
C ILE A 123 -6.95 -21.27 2.66
N LEU A 124 -8.05 -20.70 3.15
CA LEU A 124 -9.04 -21.41 3.97
C LEU A 124 -10.15 -22.06 3.13
N GLY A 125 -10.34 -21.62 1.88
CA GLY A 125 -11.35 -22.17 0.97
C GLY A 125 -12.77 -22.05 1.54
N GLU A 126 -13.49 -23.17 1.55
CA GLU A 126 -14.89 -23.25 2.02
C GLU A 126 -15.05 -23.15 3.55
N ALA A 127 -13.97 -23.30 4.32
CA ALA A 127 -14.02 -23.28 5.80
C ALA A 127 -14.50 -21.93 6.38
N LEU A 128 -14.54 -20.87 5.57
CA LEU A 128 -15.07 -19.55 5.94
C LEU A 128 -16.61 -19.43 5.79
N ASN A 129 -17.30 -20.41 5.19
CA ASN A 129 -18.75 -20.38 4.97
C ASN A 129 -19.53 -21.37 5.87
N ALA A 130 -18.85 -22.09 6.76
CA ALA A 130 -19.44 -23.02 7.74
C ALA A 130 -19.73 -22.32 9.06
#